data_AF-A0A7Y8LEE1-F1
#
_entry.id   AF-A0A7Y8LEE1-F1
#
_cell.length_a   1.000
_cell.length_b   1.000
_cell.length_c   1.000
_cell.angle_alpha   90.00
_cell.angle_beta   90.00
_cell.angle_gamma   90.00
#
_symmetry.space_group_name_H-M   'P 1'
#
loop_
_entity.id
_entity.type
_entity.pdbx_description
1 polymer ?
#
loop_
_entity_poly.entity_id
_entity_poly.type
_entity_poly.pdbx_seq_one_letter_code
_entity_poly.pdbx_strand_id
1 'polypeptide(L)'
;MTLVFVLSFALLILAGVALSYSRLAGTDQRDLVEESWWLEFDPSRYTVLTRLASSEDLRVARGWRGVNAGLEKRIRRERMRAAAAYLKEMRADFLRLETAGRMMVLAGNTSVEFRQTLVEAKMRFSLLWWQVRLQFALAQLGVGRVNAAKLVEAFDRFVAVAGPLNAAQSEA
;
A
#
# COMPACT_ATOMS: atom_id res chain seq x y z
N MET A 1 -28.02 13.23 -15.01
CA MET A 1 -27.85 12.11 -14.06
C MET A 1 -26.40 11.62 -13.98
N THR A 2 -25.73 11.32 -15.09
CA THR A 2 -24.33 10.83 -15.11
C THR A 2 -23.34 11.75 -14.38
N LEU A 3 -23.42 13.07 -14.58
CA LEU A 3 -22.53 14.04 -13.93
C LEU A 3 -22.67 14.07 -12.40
N VAL A 4 -23.88 13.89 -11.89
CA VAL A 4 -24.17 13.83 -10.45
C VAL A 4 -23.59 12.56 -9.83
N PHE A 5 -23.69 11.41 -10.53
CA PHE A 5 -23.06 10.16 -10.10
C PHE A 5 -21.53 10.23 -10.09
N VAL A 6 -20.93 10.86 -11.10
CA VAL A 6 -19.46 11.04 -11.16
C VAL A 6 -18.96 11.94 -10.03
N LEU A 7 -19.64 13.07 -9.78
CA LEU A 7 -19.27 13.99 -8.71
C LEU A 7 -19.44 13.38 -7.32
N SER A 8 -20.53 12.65 -7.08
CA SER A 8 -20.76 11.97 -5.81
C SER A 8 -19.74 10.84 -5.57
N PHE A 9 -19.38 10.08 -6.60
CA PHE A 9 -18.35 9.06 -6.49
C PHE A 9 -16.96 9.68 -6.22
N ALA A 10 -16.63 10.79 -6.88
CA ALA A 10 -15.40 11.54 -6.63
C ALA A 10 -15.36 12.12 -5.20
N LEU A 11 -16.49 12.64 -4.71
CA LEU A 11 -16.61 13.18 -3.35
C LEU A 11 -16.44 12.08 -2.29
N LEU A 12 -16.97 10.88 -2.53
CA LEU A 12 -16.79 9.72 -1.64
C LEU A 12 -15.32 9.26 -1.60
N ILE A 13 -14.63 9.28 -2.73
CA ILE A 13 -13.19 9.00 -2.79
C ILE A 13 -12.42 10.06 -2.00
N LEU A 14 -12.69 11.35 -2.24
CA LEU A 14 -12.05 12.46 -1.54
C LEU A 14 -12.31 12.42 -0.03
N ALA A 15 -13.55 12.15 0.39
CA ALA A 15 -13.90 11.99 1.80
C ALA A 15 -13.23 10.76 2.41
N GLY A 16 -13.15 9.64 1.69
CA GLY A 16 -12.42 8.44 2.13
C GLY A 16 -10.93 8.70 2.32
N VAL A 17 -10.31 9.43 1.38
CA VAL A 17 -8.92 9.89 1.46
C VAL A 17 -8.73 10.82 2.67
N ALA A 18 -9.57 11.84 2.82
CA ALA A 18 -9.51 12.80 3.91
C ALA A 18 -9.71 12.15 5.29
N LEU A 19 -10.68 11.24 5.42
CA LEU A 19 -10.91 10.47 6.66
C LEU A 19 -9.76 9.52 6.98
N SER A 20 -9.08 9.01 5.96
CA SER A 20 -7.86 8.25 6.21
C SER A 20 -6.75 9.16 6.71
N TYR A 21 -6.53 10.32 6.09
CA TYR A 21 -5.58 11.32 6.59
C TYR A 21 -5.89 11.77 8.02
N SER A 22 -7.16 11.92 8.40
CA SER A 22 -7.52 12.29 9.78
C SER A 22 -7.34 11.14 10.78
N ARG A 23 -7.62 9.89 10.39
CA ARG A 23 -7.27 8.72 11.21
C ARG A 23 -5.77 8.50 11.34
N LEU A 24 -4.97 8.93 10.35
CA LEU A 24 -3.51 8.98 10.44
C LEU A 24 -3.02 9.98 11.51
N ALA A 25 -3.77 11.06 11.77
CA ALA A 25 -3.40 12.05 12.79
C ALA A 25 -3.71 11.57 14.22
N GLY A 26 -4.52 10.53 14.39
CA GLY A 26 -4.95 10.00 15.69
C GLY A 26 -4.46 8.59 16.02
N THR A 27 -3.52 8.03 15.26
CA THR A 27 -2.90 6.74 15.64
C THR A 27 -1.90 6.99 16.75
N ASP A 28 -2.14 6.31 17.86
CA ASP A 28 -1.39 6.36 19.12
C ASP A 28 0.12 6.33 18.85
N GLN A 29 0.79 7.39 19.29
CA GLN A 29 2.23 7.65 19.17
C GLN A 29 3.11 6.64 19.94
N ARG A 30 2.49 5.59 20.50
CA ARG A 30 3.06 4.66 21.48
C ARG A 30 3.66 3.40 20.89
N ASP A 31 3.38 3.07 19.64
CA ASP A 31 4.21 2.12 18.90
C ASP A 31 5.41 2.89 18.35
N LEU A 32 6.23 3.39 19.28
CA LEU A 32 7.61 3.73 19.00
C LEU A 32 8.19 2.50 18.30
N VAL A 33 8.59 2.72 17.06
CA VAL A 33 9.47 1.87 16.25
C VAL A 33 10.27 0.94 17.15
N GLU A 34 9.73 -0.26 17.37
CA GLU A 34 10.36 -1.28 18.20
C GLU A 34 11.64 -1.68 17.47
N GLU A 35 12.78 -1.71 18.17
CA GLU A 35 14.07 -2.10 17.59
C GLU A 35 13.98 -3.48 16.91
N SER A 36 13.17 -4.38 17.48
CA SER A 36 12.83 -5.69 16.90
C SER A 36 12.12 -5.61 15.55
N TRP A 37 11.28 -4.59 15.31
CA TRP A 37 10.58 -4.46 14.04
C TRP A 37 11.55 -4.17 12.89
N TRP A 38 12.57 -3.34 13.10
CA TRP A 38 13.56 -3.06 12.05
C TRP A 38 14.36 -4.30 11.65
N LEU A 39 14.69 -5.15 12.62
CA LEU A 39 15.43 -6.40 12.36
C LEU A 39 14.62 -7.39 11.51
N GLU A 40 13.29 -7.38 11.66
CA GLU A 40 12.36 -8.22 10.90
C GLU A 40 11.79 -7.53 9.65
N PHE A 41 12.10 -6.24 9.44
CA PHE A 41 11.56 -5.47 8.33
C PHE A 41 12.20 -5.89 7.01
N ASP A 42 11.44 -6.63 6.21
CA ASP A 42 11.80 -7.00 4.85
C ASP A 42 10.78 -6.42 3.84
N PRO A 43 11.14 -5.38 3.06
CA PRO A 43 10.24 -4.82 2.05
C PRO A 43 9.96 -5.80 0.90
N SER A 44 10.85 -6.77 0.64
CA SER A 44 10.72 -7.71 -0.47
C SER A 44 9.51 -8.64 -0.31
N ARG A 45 9.03 -8.85 0.93
CA ARG A 45 7.82 -9.63 1.22
C ARG A 45 6.58 -9.12 0.49
N TYR A 46 6.53 -7.83 0.14
CA TYR A 46 5.39 -7.22 -0.52
C TYR A 46 5.35 -7.46 -2.04
N THR A 47 6.42 -8.00 -2.62
CA THR A 47 6.41 -8.45 -4.03
C THR A 47 5.30 -9.48 -4.30
N VAL A 48 4.89 -10.23 -3.27
CA VAL A 48 3.77 -11.18 -3.33
C VAL A 48 2.45 -10.52 -3.73
N LEU A 49 2.25 -9.21 -3.47
CA LEU A 49 1.07 -8.48 -3.91
C LEU A 49 0.92 -8.47 -5.44
N THR A 50 2.05 -8.35 -6.16
CA THR A 50 2.05 -8.38 -7.63
C THR A 50 1.62 -9.75 -8.14
N ARG A 51 2.13 -10.81 -7.52
CA ARG A 51 1.78 -12.19 -7.83
C ARG A 51 0.32 -12.47 -7.51
N LEU A 52 -0.17 -12.08 -6.34
CA LEU A 52 -1.57 -12.29 -5.94
C LEU A 52 -2.56 -11.52 -6.82
N ALA A 53 -2.16 -10.34 -7.32
CA ALA A 53 -2.93 -9.53 -8.26
C ALA A 53 -2.98 -10.11 -9.69
N SER A 54 -1.98 -10.90 -10.09
CA SER A 54 -1.89 -11.46 -11.45
C SER A 54 -3.01 -12.46 -11.75
N SER A 55 -3.75 -12.24 -12.83
CA SER A 55 -4.75 -13.20 -13.32
C SER A 55 -4.21 -14.21 -14.32
N GLU A 56 -2.90 -14.24 -14.54
CA GLU A 56 -2.27 -15.03 -15.59
C GLU A 56 -2.52 -16.54 -15.41
N ASP A 57 -2.33 -17.04 -14.20
CA ASP A 57 -2.56 -18.46 -13.87
C ASP A 57 -4.01 -18.89 -14.12
N LEU A 58 -4.97 -17.98 -13.89
CA LEU A 58 -6.40 -18.23 -14.14
C LEU A 58 -6.73 -18.29 -15.64
N ARG A 59 -5.98 -17.58 -16.47
CA ARG A 59 -6.11 -17.64 -17.92
C ARG A 59 -5.70 -19.01 -18.45
N VAL A 60 -4.58 -19.55 -17.94
CA VAL A 60 -4.10 -20.89 -18.28
C VAL A 60 -5.07 -21.97 -17.77
N ALA A 61 -5.54 -21.83 -16.52
CA ALA A 61 -6.42 -22.82 -15.89
C ALA A 61 -7.79 -22.96 -16.57
N ARG A 62 -8.26 -21.96 -17.32
CA ARG A 62 -9.54 -22.05 -18.07
C ARG A 62 -9.56 -23.18 -19.11
N GLY A 63 -8.41 -23.67 -19.57
CA GLY A 63 -8.32 -24.82 -20.46
C GLY A 63 -8.40 -26.17 -19.75
N TRP A 64 -8.37 -26.21 -18.42
CA TRP A 64 -8.35 -27.47 -17.67
C TRP A 64 -9.75 -28.03 -17.44
N ARG A 65 -9.86 -29.35 -17.53
CA ARG A 65 -11.12 -30.08 -17.33
C ARG A 65 -11.61 -29.87 -15.88
N GLY A 66 -12.85 -29.39 -15.71
CA GLY A 66 -13.45 -29.14 -14.40
C GLY A 66 -13.34 -27.70 -13.88
N VAL A 67 -12.63 -26.81 -14.59
CA VAL A 67 -12.62 -25.38 -14.27
C VAL A 67 -13.86 -24.71 -14.85
N ASN A 68 -14.72 -24.18 -13.96
CA ASN A 68 -15.89 -23.40 -14.34
C ASN A 68 -15.79 -21.96 -13.80
N ALA A 69 -16.66 -21.07 -14.30
CA ALA A 69 -16.66 -19.65 -13.91
C ALA A 69 -16.85 -19.43 -12.39
N GLY A 70 -17.59 -20.32 -11.71
CA GLY A 70 -17.78 -20.28 -10.26
C GLY A 70 -16.49 -20.55 -9.50
N LEU A 71 -15.71 -21.55 -9.93
CA LEU A 71 -14.39 -21.86 -9.37
C LEU A 71 -13.41 -20.72 -9.60
N GLU A 72 -13.36 -20.14 -10.82
CA GLU A 72 -12.50 -18.98 -11.10
C GLU A 72 -12.83 -17.80 -10.19
N LYS A 73 -14.12 -17.48 -10.02
CA LYS A 73 -14.58 -16.38 -9.14
C LYS A 73 -14.19 -16.63 -7.68
N ARG A 74 -14.31 -17.88 -7.21
CA ARG A 74 -13.91 -18.27 -5.85
C ARG A 74 -12.41 -18.09 -5.64
N ILE A 75 -11.57 -18.61 -6.55
CA ILE A 75 -10.11 -18.48 -6.45
C ILE A 75 -9.69 -17.00 -6.46
N ARG A 76 -10.26 -16.21 -7.36
CA ARG A 76 -10.02 -14.75 -7.42
C ARG A 76 -10.35 -14.08 -6.10
N ARG A 77 -11.51 -14.39 -5.51
CA ARG A 77 -11.95 -13.81 -4.24
C ARG A 77 -10.99 -14.14 -3.09
N GLU A 78 -10.56 -15.39 -2.95
CA GLU A 78 -9.62 -15.79 -1.90
C GLU A 78 -8.26 -15.11 -2.07
N ARG A 79 -7.74 -15.05 -3.30
CA ARG A 79 -6.48 -14.32 -3.59
C ARG A 79 -6.57 -12.85 -3.23
N MET A 80 -7.69 -12.19 -3.53
CA MET A 80 -7.88 -10.78 -3.18
C MET A 80 -8.03 -10.57 -1.67
N ARG A 81 -8.58 -11.54 -0.93
CA ARG A 81 -8.58 -11.49 0.55
C ARG A 81 -7.17 -11.61 1.11
N ALA A 82 -6.38 -12.57 0.64
CA ALA A 82 -4.98 -12.70 1.03
C ALA A 82 -4.18 -11.44 0.71
N ALA A 83 -4.34 -10.89 -0.50
CA ALA A 83 -3.67 -9.67 -0.91
C ALA A 83 -4.08 -8.45 -0.07
N ALA A 84 -5.34 -8.38 0.38
CA ALA A 84 -5.80 -7.30 1.25
C ALA A 84 -5.14 -7.33 2.64
N ALA A 85 -4.73 -8.50 3.15
CA ALA A 85 -3.96 -8.62 4.38
C ALA A 85 -2.55 -8.00 4.22
N TYR A 86 -1.82 -8.42 3.18
CA TYR A 86 -0.52 -7.83 2.83
C TYR A 86 -0.60 -6.32 2.57
N LEU A 87 -1.68 -5.84 1.95
CA LEU A 87 -1.88 -4.40 1.71
C LEU A 87 -2.10 -3.60 3.00
N LYS A 88 -2.69 -4.24 4.02
CA LYS A 88 -2.85 -3.65 5.36
C LYS A 88 -1.51 -3.59 6.09
N GLU A 89 -0.73 -4.67 6.04
CA GLU A 89 0.62 -4.74 6.63
C GLU A 89 1.55 -3.71 5.99
N MET A 90 1.59 -3.62 4.65
CA MET A 90 2.39 -2.62 3.93
C MET A 90 2.06 -1.19 4.36
N ARG A 91 0.79 -0.90 4.63
CA ARG A 91 0.38 0.41 5.13
C ARG A 91 0.89 0.67 6.55
N ALA A 92 0.85 -0.34 7.43
CA ALA A 92 1.36 -0.20 8.79
C ALA A 92 2.87 0.08 8.77
N ASP A 93 3.64 -0.70 7.99
CA ASP A 93 5.07 -0.50 7.83
C ASP A 93 5.39 0.88 7.22
N PHE A 94 4.66 1.28 6.18
CA PHE A 94 4.80 2.62 5.62
C PHE A 94 4.61 3.73 6.66
N LEU A 95 3.60 3.60 7.54
CA LEU A 95 3.35 4.60 8.58
C LEU A 95 4.45 4.64 9.63
N ARG A 96 5.04 3.49 9.97
CA ARG A 96 6.21 3.41 10.86
C ARG A 96 7.40 4.14 10.25
N LEU A 97 7.73 3.84 8.99
CA LEU A 97 8.80 4.51 8.24
C LEU A 97 8.56 6.03 8.10
N GLU A 98 7.32 6.44 7.82
CA GLU A 98 6.96 7.85 7.67
C GLU A 98 7.01 8.62 9.00
N THR A 99 6.68 7.95 10.10
CA THR A 99 6.83 8.52 11.45
C THR A 99 8.31 8.71 11.77
N ALA A 100 9.14 7.70 11.52
CA ALA A 100 10.58 7.79 11.74
C ALA A 100 11.23 8.91 10.88
N GLY A 101 10.84 9.01 9.60
CA GLY A 101 11.28 10.09 8.70
C GLY A 101 10.87 11.48 9.19
N ARG A 102 9.64 11.64 9.70
CA ARG A 102 9.17 12.91 10.30
C ARG A 102 9.98 13.29 11.54
N MET A 103 10.35 12.32 12.38
CA MET A 103 11.17 12.59 13.57
C MET A 103 12.56 13.10 13.20
N MET A 104 13.21 12.57 12.16
CA MET A 104 14.48 13.12 11.65
C MET A 104 14.33 14.57 11.18
N VAL A 105 13.25 14.87 10.47
CA VAL A 105 12.97 16.23 9.99
C VAL A 105 12.81 17.20 11.15
N LEU A 106 12.12 16.78 12.21
CA LEU A 106 11.95 17.57 13.43
C LEU A 106 13.25 17.73 14.23
N ALA A 107 14.14 16.74 14.19
CA ALA A 107 15.47 16.81 14.81
C ALA A 107 16.41 17.83 14.13
N GLY A 108 16.02 18.44 13.00
CA GLY A 108 16.69 19.60 12.42
C GLY A 108 17.88 19.29 11.51
N ASN A 109 18.27 18.02 11.36
CA ASN A 109 19.45 17.60 10.58
C ASN A 109 19.12 17.16 9.13
N THR A 110 17.99 17.60 8.56
CA THR A 110 17.57 17.17 7.20
C THR A 110 17.59 18.31 6.20
N SER A 111 18.09 18.04 4.99
CA SER A 111 18.08 19.00 3.89
C SER A 111 16.65 19.34 3.42
N VAL A 112 16.51 20.45 2.69
CA VAL A 112 15.23 20.84 2.08
C VAL A 112 14.80 19.79 1.04
N GLU A 113 15.76 19.29 0.27
CA GLU A 113 15.57 18.25 -0.75
C GLU A 113 15.05 16.95 -0.13
N PHE A 114 15.57 16.55 1.04
CA PHE A 114 15.09 15.37 1.75
C PHE A 114 13.61 15.50 2.14
N ARG A 115 13.24 16.66 2.71
CA ARG A 115 11.85 16.94 3.11
C ARG A 115 10.88 16.89 1.94
N GLN A 116 11.27 17.50 0.81
CA GLN A 116 10.47 17.47 -0.42
C GLN A 116 10.31 16.04 -0.94
N THR A 117 11.41 15.30 -1.03
CA THR A 117 11.42 13.90 -1.49
C THR A 117 10.53 13.01 -0.61
N LEU A 118 10.56 13.20 0.72
CA LEU A 118 9.73 12.44 1.66
C LEU A 118 8.24 12.72 1.46
N VAL A 119 7.85 13.98 1.25
CA VAL A 119 6.47 14.39 0.98
C VAL A 119 5.97 13.84 -0.35
N GLU A 120 6.77 13.95 -1.41
CA GLU A 120 6.43 13.42 -2.74
C GLU A 120 6.23 11.90 -2.71
N ALA A 121 7.16 11.18 -2.07
CA ALA A 121 7.09 9.74 -1.94
C ALA A 121 5.86 9.31 -1.12
N LYS A 122 5.53 10.03 -0.04
CA LYS A 122 4.30 9.80 0.75
C LYS A 122 3.03 10.00 -0.07
N MET A 123 2.95 11.09 -0.82
CA MET A 123 1.78 11.39 -1.66
C MET A 123 1.59 10.31 -2.73
N ARG A 124 2.68 9.93 -3.41
CA ARG A 124 2.67 8.90 -4.44
C ARG A 124 2.25 7.53 -3.88
N PHE A 125 2.83 7.11 -2.76
CA PHE A 125 2.44 5.86 -2.09
C PHE A 125 0.96 5.87 -1.71
N SER A 126 0.50 6.95 -1.08
CA SER A 126 -0.89 7.06 -0.62
C SER A 126 -1.90 6.94 -1.77
N LEU A 127 -1.63 7.63 -2.88
CA LEU A 127 -2.47 7.57 -4.07
C LEU A 127 -2.53 6.16 -4.68
N LEU A 128 -1.37 5.52 -4.82
CA LEU A 128 -1.28 4.16 -5.37
C LEU A 128 -1.91 3.13 -4.44
N TRP A 129 -1.76 3.28 -3.13
CA TRP A 129 -2.36 2.40 -2.13
C TRP A 129 -3.89 2.43 -2.23
N TRP A 130 -4.47 3.62 -2.36
CA TRP A 130 -5.91 3.79 -2.58
C TRP A 130 -6.37 3.18 -3.89
N GLN A 131 -5.63 3.43 -4.97
CA GLN A 131 -5.93 2.87 -6.28
C GLN A 131 -5.95 1.33 -6.23
N VAL A 132 -4.93 0.70 -5.66
CA VAL A 132 -4.85 -0.76 -5.54
C VAL A 132 -5.94 -1.30 -4.61
N ARG A 133 -6.24 -0.61 -3.51
CA ARG A 133 -7.32 -1.01 -2.60
C ARG A 133 -8.69 -1.01 -3.29
N LEU A 134 -8.97 0.00 -4.10
CA LEU A 134 -10.19 0.07 -4.91
C LEU A 134 -10.21 -1.06 -5.96
N GLN A 135 -9.09 -1.30 -6.64
CA GLN A 135 -8.96 -2.40 -7.59
C GLN A 135 -9.21 -3.77 -6.94
N PHE A 136 -8.70 -4.02 -5.73
CA PHE A 136 -9.00 -5.26 -4.98
C PHE A 136 -10.48 -5.40 -4.66
N ALA A 137 -11.14 -4.33 -4.20
CA ALA A 137 -12.57 -4.35 -3.92
C ALA A 137 -13.38 -4.67 -5.19
N LEU A 138 -13.05 -4.03 -6.32
CA LEU A 138 -13.69 -4.30 -7.61
C LEU A 138 -13.41 -5.74 -8.11
N ALA A 139 -12.18 -6.23 -7.96
CA ALA A 139 -11.79 -7.56 -8.38
C ALA A 139 -12.48 -8.66 -7.57
N GLN A 140 -12.80 -8.43 -6.30
CA GLN A 140 -13.64 -9.33 -5.49
C GLN A 140 -15.08 -9.42 -6.02
N LEU A 141 -15.57 -8.37 -6.67
CA LEU A 141 -16.86 -8.35 -7.35
C LEU A 141 -16.79 -8.92 -8.78
N GLY A 142 -15.60 -9.27 -9.26
CA GLY A 142 -15.36 -9.80 -10.61
C GLY A 142 -15.12 -8.72 -11.67
N VAL A 143 -14.87 -7.48 -11.26
CA VAL A 143 -14.70 -6.33 -12.17
C VAL A 143 -13.24 -5.88 -12.19
N GLY A 144 -12.70 -5.65 -13.39
CA GLY A 144 -11.40 -5.02 -13.59
C GLY A 144 -10.18 -5.94 -13.37
N ARG A 145 -9.00 -5.37 -13.58
CA ARG A 145 -7.70 -5.99 -13.32
C ARG A 145 -7.00 -5.20 -12.22
N VAL A 146 -6.21 -5.90 -11.43
CA VAL A 146 -5.42 -5.27 -10.37
C VAL A 146 -3.97 -5.19 -10.81
N ASN A 147 -3.34 -4.04 -10.61
CA ASN A 147 -1.92 -3.87 -10.81
C ASN A 147 -1.28 -3.28 -9.56
N ALA A 148 -0.65 -4.14 -8.75
CA ALA A 148 0.06 -3.74 -7.55
C ALA A 148 1.53 -3.35 -7.80
N ALA A 149 2.07 -3.53 -9.01
CA ALA A 149 3.50 -3.34 -9.29
C ALA A 149 3.96 -1.91 -9.00
N LYS A 150 3.18 -0.91 -9.43
CA LYS A 150 3.48 0.51 -9.17
C LYS A 150 3.46 0.85 -7.69
N LEU A 151 2.58 0.21 -6.91
CA LEU A 151 2.51 0.42 -5.46
C LEU A 151 3.74 -0.16 -4.77
N VAL A 152 4.13 -1.39 -5.11
CA VAL A 152 5.35 -2.02 -4.58
C VAL A 152 6.57 -1.16 -4.92
N GLU A 153 6.68 -0.72 -6.17
CA GLU A 153 7.77 0.19 -6.60
C GLU A 153 7.77 1.51 -5.82
N ALA A 154 6.59 2.10 -5.56
CA ALA A 154 6.50 3.33 -4.76
C ALA A 154 6.89 3.11 -3.30
N PHE A 155 6.58 1.93 -2.74
CA PHE A 155 7.01 1.54 -1.41
C PHE A 155 8.54 1.34 -1.36
N ASP A 156 9.11 0.60 -2.32
CA ASP A 156 10.57 0.37 -2.39
C ASP A 156 11.34 1.69 -2.51
N ARG A 157 10.84 2.63 -3.32
CA ARG A 157 11.40 3.99 -3.39
C ARG A 157 11.32 4.72 -2.06
N PHE A 158 10.18 4.60 -1.34
CA PHE A 158 10.03 5.22 -0.03
C PHE A 158 11.03 4.63 0.97
N VAL A 159 11.18 3.30 0.97
CA VAL A 159 12.18 2.60 1.80
C VAL A 159 13.59 3.06 1.48
N ALA A 160 13.94 3.25 0.20
CA ALA A 160 15.25 3.76 -0.19
C ALA A 160 15.52 5.18 0.32
N VAL A 161 14.51 6.07 0.27
CA VAL A 161 14.59 7.43 0.83
C VAL A 161 14.68 7.39 2.36
N ALA A 162 13.98 6.44 2.98
CA ALA A 162 13.98 6.17 4.41
C ALA A 162 15.22 5.40 4.87
N GLY A 163 16.04 4.83 3.99
CA GLY A 163 17.21 4.01 4.30
C GLY A 163 18.20 4.62 5.30
N PRO A 164 18.47 5.94 5.29
CA PRO A 164 19.28 6.61 6.31
C PRO A 164 18.75 6.47 7.75
N LEU A 165 17.46 6.17 7.95
CA LEU A 165 16.87 5.88 9.26
C LEU A 165 17.44 4.61 9.89
N ASN A 166 17.80 3.63 9.08
CA ASN A 166 18.37 2.37 9.55
C ASN A 166 19.82 2.58 10.05
N ALA A 167 20.62 3.35 9.29
CA ALA A 167 22.00 3.66 9.65
C ALA A 167 22.11 4.56 10.90
N ALA A 168 21.23 5.56 11.02
CA ALA A 168 21.22 6.48 12.17
C ALA A 168 20.79 5.81 13.50
N GLN A 169 20.10 4.67 13.45
CA GLN A 169 19.77 3.89 14.65
C GLN A 169 20.80 2.82 14.99
N SER A 170 21.64 2.36 14.05
CA SER A 170 22.71 1.39 14.36
C SER A 170 23.95 2.02 15.02
N GLU A 171 24.08 3.35 14.96
CA GLU A 171 25.19 4.11 15.54
C GLU A 171 24.86 4.75 16.91
N ALA A 172 23.61 4.65 17.38
CA ALA A 172 23.14 5.18 18.65
C ALA A 172 23.01 4.08 19.71
#